data_AF-U2U0U7-F1
#
_entry.id   AF-U2U0U7-F1
#
_cell.length_a   1.000
_cell.length_b   1.000
_cell.length_c   1.000
_cell.angle_alpha   90.00
_cell.angle_beta   90.00
_cell.angle_gamma   90.00
#
_symmetry.space_group_name_H-M   'P 1'
#
loop_
_entity.id
_entity.type
_entity.pdbx_description
1 polymer ?
#
loop_
_entity_poly.entity_id
_entity_poly.type
_entity_poly.pdbx_seq_one_letter_code
_entity_poly.pdbx_strand_id
1 'polypeptide(L)'
;MFANPDRILALVLGVFFAVVAVLMVFHWHWRFPDWQDLPSARLNLFLNGGPVRVSLEAGTDADAKETTQIPIFQELYERELLNKFAPSRKLVLDELSLMPGLAHTRSFDAWDGSPAMSRHMVPQGVAVSDKWIFVSAYDGAYQTNSVLYMIDKATGKLAKTIVLEGQPHVGGLAYDNTVDRLWIATHKGKAAQLASVSLKQLEAYKAEDNKLLEYDTQISIASPKRASFVEYFEGSLYVGYFDVAGPGILCRYRLTWGGELLGEVASSPTETWEIPTRAQGVALTKDYVFVSQSYGVESSRLYVYERQKTRTPHADPFVSEVQAEAKDVTELARLRAKAADKSADILLSFAKRQQDRVGTTPAAKASSARTGSAAEGSAGATKPSAHSLNAKFVNSAAESIKSTARQVRKASNKAAQYHSNYIACLRLPPMMEDISVKDGLLYAVYESGAAIYREKYGVGVDRVVAYPLEVILEQAGVTDDE
;
A
#
# COMPACT_ATOMS: atom_id res chain seq x y z
N MET A 1 -9.49 -67.98 -13.18
CA MET A 1 -9.11 -66.65 -13.72
C MET A 1 -9.62 -65.62 -12.72
N PHE A 2 -8.96 -65.53 -11.56
CA PHE A 2 -9.39 -64.62 -10.50
C PHE A 2 -8.56 -63.36 -10.62
N ALA A 3 -9.22 -62.24 -10.90
CA ALA A 3 -8.59 -60.93 -10.93
C ALA A 3 -7.95 -60.69 -9.57
N ASN A 4 -6.65 -60.39 -9.58
CA ASN A 4 -5.85 -60.18 -8.39
C ASN A 4 -6.54 -59.11 -7.51
N PRO A 5 -6.90 -59.40 -6.24
CA PRO A 5 -7.63 -58.48 -5.38
C PRO A 5 -6.93 -57.13 -5.22
N ASP A 6 -5.60 -57.10 -5.31
CA ASP A 6 -4.80 -55.86 -5.28
C ASP A 6 -5.05 -54.97 -6.51
N ARG A 7 -5.33 -55.57 -7.68
CA ARG A 7 -5.67 -54.84 -8.90
C ARG A 7 -7.09 -54.28 -8.85
N ILE A 8 -8.02 -54.99 -8.22
CA ILE A 8 -9.39 -54.50 -8.02
C ILE A 8 -9.38 -53.34 -7.02
N LEU A 9 -8.62 -53.46 -5.92
CA LEU A 9 -8.49 -52.40 -4.93
C LEU A 9 -7.82 -51.15 -5.51
N ALA A 10 -6.77 -51.32 -6.31
CA ALA A 10 -6.12 -50.20 -7.01
C ALA A 10 -7.05 -49.50 -8.01
N LEU A 11 -7.92 -50.26 -8.69
CA LEU A 11 -8.88 -49.71 -9.66
C LEU A 11 -10.03 -48.98 -8.96
N VAL A 12 -10.53 -49.51 -7.84
CA VAL A 12 -11.54 -48.85 -7.00
C VAL A 12 -10.98 -47.58 -6.36
N LEU A 13 -9.76 -47.62 -5.82
CA LEU A 13 -9.08 -46.43 -5.30
C LEU A 13 -8.82 -45.41 -6.40
N GLY A 14 -8.37 -45.84 -7.58
CA GLY A 14 -8.15 -44.95 -8.74
C GLY A 14 -9.42 -44.24 -9.19
N VAL A 15 -10.55 -44.95 -9.26
CA VAL A 15 -11.86 -44.37 -9.59
C VAL A 15 -12.35 -43.45 -8.47
N PHE A 16 -12.16 -43.83 -7.19
CA PHE A 16 -12.50 -42.97 -6.05
C PHE A 16 -11.68 -41.67 -6.07
N PHE A 17 -10.37 -41.72 -6.30
CA PHE A 17 -9.53 -40.54 -6.42
C PHE A 17 -9.85 -39.70 -7.66
N ALA A 18 -10.23 -40.32 -8.78
CA ALA A 18 -10.68 -39.58 -9.97
C ALA A 18 -12.02 -38.88 -9.73
N VAL A 19 -12.97 -39.52 -9.05
CA VAL A 19 -14.26 -38.91 -8.68
C VAL A 19 -14.06 -37.81 -7.65
N VAL A 20 -13.20 -37.99 -6.65
CA VAL A 20 -12.83 -36.94 -5.69
C VAL A 20 -12.09 -35.80 -6.39
N ALA A 21 -11.21 -36.08 -7.35
CA ALA A 21 -10.52 -35.05 -8.13
C ALA A 21 -11.48 -34.28 -9.04
N VAL A 22 -12.45 -34.96 -9.68
CA VAL A 22 -13.48 -34.31 -10.50
C VAL A 22 -14.47 -33.53 -9.63
N LEU A 23 -14.86 -34.04 -8.45
CA LEU A 23 -15.68 -33.31 -7.48
C LEU A 23 -14.92 -32.14 -6.88
N MET A 24 -13.62 -32.28 -6.60
CA MET A 24 -12.76 -31.19 -6.20
C MET A 24 -12.67 -30.16 -7.31
N VAL A 25 -12.44 -30.54 -8.57
CA VAL A 25 -12.37 -29.63 -9.73
C VAL A 25 -13.73 -28.96 -10.04
N PHE A 26 -14.86 -29.66 -9.86
CA PHE A 26 -16.20 -29.07 -9.98
C PHE A 26 -16.57 -28.16 -8.80
N HIS A 27 -16.14 -28.47 -7.57
CA HIS A 27 -16.16 -27.52 -6.44
C HIS A 27 -15.15 -26.38 -6.62
N TRP A 28 -14.08 -26.58 -7.42
CA TRP A 28 -13.01 -25.62 -7.68
C TRP A 28 -13.37 -24.59 -8.76
N HIS A 29 -14.44 -24.82 -9.51
CA HIS A 29 -14.96 -23.83 -10.46
C HIS A 29 -15.85 -22.74 -9.82
N TRP A 30 -15.84 -22.66 -8.49
CA TRP A 30 -16.41 -21.55 -7.74
C TRP A 30 -15.29 -20.75 -7.08
N ARG A 31 -15.37 -19.43 -7.27
CA ARG A 31 -14.35 -18.39 -7.00
C ARG A 31 -13.69 -18.56 -5.63
N PHE A 32 -12.60 -19.33 -5.58
CA PHE A 32 -11.64 -19.25 -4.47
C PHE A 32 -11.03 -17.84 -4.47
N PRO A 33 -10.85 -17.19 -3.29
CA PRO A 33 -10.01 -16.02 -3.18
C PRO A 33 -8.67 -16.33 -3.83
N ASP A 34 -8.14 -15.40 -4.64
CA ASP A 34 -6.85 -15.62 -5.26
C ASP A 34 -5.84 -15.95 -4.16
N TRP A 35 -4.97 -16.91 -4.44
CA TRP A 35 -3.85 -17.32 -3.56
C TRP A 35 -2.89 -16.17 -3.23
N GLN A 36 -3.22 -14.92 -3.55
CA GLN A 36 -2.48 -13.70 -3.30
C GLN A 36 -3.14 -12.76 -2.27
N ASP A 37 -4.41 -12.99 -1.91
CA ASP A 37 -5.07 -12.31 -0.78
C ASP A 37 -4.88 -13.11 0.52
N LEU A 38 -4.80 -14.43 0.37
CA LEU A 38 -4.48 -15.37 1.46
C LEU A 38 -3.04 -15.26 2.02
N PRO A 39 -1.97 -14.94 1.28
CA PRO A 39 -0.61 -14.89 1.82
C PRO A 39 -0.30 -13.60 2.57
N SER A 40 -0.86 -12.44 2.21
CA SER A 40 -0.72 -11.24 3.06
C SER A 40 -1.50 -11.42 4.36
N ALA A 41 -2.70 -12.00 4.27
CA ALA A 41 -3.51 -12.36 5.43
C ALA A 41 -2.86 -13.44 6.30
N ARG A 42 -2.36 -14.54 5.71
CA ARG A 42 -1.66 -15.62 6.43
C ARG A 42 -0.29 -15.20 6.91
N LEU A 43 0.45 -14.33 6.21
CA LEU A 43 1.71 -13.81 6.72
C LEU A 43 1.46 -12.88 7.91
N ASN A 44 0.42 -12.04 7.87
CA ASN A 44 -0.02 -11.28 9.04
C ASN A 44 -0.51 -12.19 10.18
N LEU A 45 -1.31 -13.23 9.90
CA LEU A 45 -1.77 -14.22 10.89
C LEU A 45 -0.62 -15.05 11.48
N PHE A 46 0.40 -15.37 10.67
CA PHE A 46 1.53 -16.23 11.03
C PHE A 46 2.62 -15.46 11.79
N LEU A 47 2.85 -14.18 11.46
CA LEU A 47 3.79 -13.32 12.19
C LEU A 47 3.22 -12.86 13.55
N ASN A 48 1.90 -12.82 13.72
CA ASN A 48 1.23 -12.26 14.89
C ASN A 48 0.67 -13.28 15.89
N GLY A 49 0.95 -14.57 15.70
CA GLY A 49 0.33 -15.66 16.46
C GLY A 49 -1.07 -15.96 15.90
N GLY A 50 -1.33 -17.25 15.63
CA GLY A 50 -2.59 -17.71 15.04
C GLY A 50 -3.83 -17.29 15.83
N PRO A 51 -5.04 -17.49 15.29
CA PRO A 51 -6.27 -16.98 15.88
C PRO A 51 -6.40 -17.51 17.31
N VAL A 52 -6.30 -16.61 18.29
CA VAL A 52 -6.85 -16.87 19.61
C VAL A 52 -8.35 -16.97 19.38
N ARG A 53 -8.90 -18.17 19.51
CA ARG A 53 -10.35 -18.36 19.64
C ARG A 53 -10.75 -17.75 20.98
N VAL A 54 -10.92 -16.44 21.01
CA VAL A 54 -11.68 -15.82 22.09
C VAL A 54 -13.13 -16.13 21.77
N SER A 55 -13.65 -17.15 22.44
CA SER A 55 -15.07 -17.32 22.69
C SER A 55 -15.51 -16.07 23.46
N LEU A 56 -15.81 -14.98 22.74
CA LEU A 56 -16.83 -14.06 23.22
C LEU A 56 -18.06 -14.93 23.37
N GLU A 57 -18.44 -15.16 24.63
CA GLU A 57 -19.71 -15.78 24.99
C GLU A 57 -20.74 -15.29 24.00
N ALA A 58 -21.38 -16.24 23.32
CA ALA A 58 -22.54 -15.96 22.52
C ALA A 58 -23.51 -15.23 23.44
N GLY A 59 -23.49 -13.89 23.37
CA GLY A 59 -24.63 -13.08 23.69
C GLY A 59 -25.73 -13.69 22.85
N THR A 60 -26.55 -14.49 23.52
CA THR A 60 -27.87 -14.87 23.06
C THR A 60 -28.52 -13.57 22.63
N ASP A 61 -28.71 -13.38 21.33
CA ASP A 61 -30.01 -12.98 20.81
C ASP A 61 -30.03 -12.99 19.28
N ALA A 62 -31.17 -13.45 18.79
CA ALA A 62 -31.55 -13.63 17.42
C ALA A 62 -31.81 -12.30 16.67
N ASP A 63 -31.09 -11.22 17.01
CA ASP A 63 -31.47 -9.83 16.67
C ASP A 63 -30.39 -8.94 16.02
N ALA A 64 -29.22 -9.46 15.63
CA ALA A 64 -28.26 -8.69 14.84
C ALA A 64 -28.56 -8.79 13.32
N LYS A 65 -29.67 -8.24 12.84
CA LYS A 65 -29.99 -8.22 11.39
C LYS A 65 -29.37 -7.05 10.62
N GLU A 66 -28.83 -6.06 11.34
CA GLU A 66 -28.35 -4.82 10.76
C GLU A 66 -26.91 -4.51 11.20
N THR A 67 -26.25 -3.63 10.45
CA THR A 67 -24.91 -3.13 10.77
C THR A 67 -24.97 -2.20 11.97
N THR A 68 -24.04 -2.37 12.91
CA THR A 68 -23.93 -1.50 14.09
C THR A 68 -23.21 -0.20 13.79
N GLN A 69 -23.50 0.83 14.58
CA GLN A 69 -22.70 2.05 14.68
C GLN A 69 -22.72 2.51 16.13
N ILE A 70 -21.88 1.87 16.94
CA ILE A 70 -21.81 2.05 18.40
C ILE A 70 -20.37 2.31 18.82
N PRO A 71 -20.12 3.05 19.92
CA PRO A 71 -18.78 3.18 20.45
C PRO A 71 -18.25 1.82 20.92
N ILE A 72 -16.99 1.55 20.60
CA ILE A 72 -16.25 0.35 20.99
C ILE A 72 -15.36 0.65 22.19
N PHE A 73 -14.78 1.85 22.23
CA PHE A 73 -13.92 2.30 23.32
C PHE A 73 -14.66 3.25 24.26
N GLN A 74 -14.17 3.35 25.50
CA GLN A 74 -14.61 4.41 26.40
C GLN A 74 -14.11 5.76 25.88
N GLU A 75 -14.99 6.75 25.87
CA GLU A 75 -14.71 8.06 25.29
C GLU A 75 -13.44 8.72 25.88
N LEU A 76 -13.23 8.61 27.20
CA LEU A 76 -12.03 9.13 27.86
C LEU A 76 -10.74 8.52 27.29
N TYR A 77 -10.75 7.21 27.01
CA TYR A 77 -9.59 6.50 26.47
C TYR A 77 -9.24 6.99 25.06
N GLU A 78 -10.25 7.16 24.21
CA GLU A 78 -10.03 7.64 22.84
C GLU A 78 -9.58 9.11 22.83
N ARG A 79 -10.15 9.96 23.69
CA ARG A 79 -9.69 11.35 23.89
C ARG A 79 -8.22 11.38 24.31
N GLU A 80 -7.81 10.55 25.27
CA GLU A 80 -6.41 10.45 25.69
C GLU A 80 -5.49 9.98 24.56
N LEU A 81 -5.93 8.99 23.77
CA LEU A 81 -5.18 8.50 22.61
C LEU A 81 -4.97 9.63 21.58
N LEU A 82 -6.03 10.32 21.18
CA LEU A 82 -5.96 11.39 20.18
C LEU A 82 -5.14 12.58 20.71
N ASN A 83 -5.33 12.97 21.97
CA ASN A 83 -4.56 14.04 22.61
C ASN A 83 -3.06 13.74 22.65
N LYS A 84 -2.66 12.47 22.81
CA LYS A 84 -1.25 12.05 22.81
C LYS A 84 -0.55 12.30 21.47
N PHE A 85 -1.28 12.19 20.36
CA PHE A 85 -0.73 12.38 19.01
C PHE A 85 -0.81 13.83 18.52
N ALA A 86 -1.39 14.71 19.33
CA ALA A 86 -1.47 16.15 19.12
C ALA A 86 -2.02 16.62 17.75
N PRO A 87 -3.19 16.20 17.25
CA PRO A 87 -3.91 16.92 16.20
C PRO A 87 -4.89 17.95 16.82
N SER A 88 -4.42 19.15 17.13
CA SER A 88 -5.11 20.29 17.81
C SER A 88 -5.91 20.05 19.10
N ARG A 89 -5.93 21.11 19.91
CA ARG A 89 -6.92 21.36 20.97
C ARG A 89 -8.37 21.58 20.46
N LYS A 90 -8.69 21.28 19.19
CA LYS A 90 -9.99 21.58 18.54
C LYS A 90 -10.79 20.34 18.10
N LEU A 91 -10.27 19.12 18.22
CA LEU A 91 -11.05 17.94 17.85
C LEU A 91 -12.19 17.72 18.87
N VAL A 92 -13.43 17.96 18.45
CA VAL A 92 -14.61 17.68 19.27
C VAL A 92 -15.06 16.27 18.98
N LEU A 93 -14.68 15.34 19.85
CA LEU A 93 -14.89 13.92 19.64
C LEU A 93 -16.37 13.61 19.31
N ASP A 94 -17.32 14.21 20.03
CA ASP A 94 -18.77 14.00 19.85
C ASP A 94 -19.34 14.44 18.50
N GLU A 95 -18.60 15.24 17.73
CA GLU A 95 -18.96 15.67 16.38
C GLU A 95 -18.43 14.70 15.31
N LEU A 96 -17.55 13.77 15.68
CA LEU A 96 -17.01 12.76 14.77
C LEU A 96 -17.97 11.57 14.62
N SER A 97 -18.12 11.11 13.38
CA SER A 97 -18.89 9.91 13.08
C SER A 97 -18.23 8.68 13.70
N LEU A 98 -18.98 7.95 14.51
CA LEU A 98 -18.63 6.58 14.89
C LEU A 98 -18.47 5.73 13.63
N MET A 99 -17.46 4.87 13.62
CA MET A 99 -17.17 3.96 12.53
C MET A 99 -18.19 2.81 12.54
N PRO A 100 -19.01 2.65 11.48
CA PRO A 100 -19.95 1.55 11.42
C PRO A 100 -19.25 0.19 11.33
N GLY A 101 -19.93 -0.85 11.79
CA GLY A 101 -19.58 -2.24 11.50
C GLY A 101 -18.46 -2.85 12.33
N LEU A 102 -17.86 -2.10 13.26
CA LEU A 102 -16.78 -2.59 14.12
C LEU A 102 -17.23 -3.72 15.09
N ALA A 103 -18.48 -3.71 15.54
CA ALA A 103 -19.04 -4.77 16.37
C ALA A 103 -19.65 -5.89 15.51
N HIS A 104 -20.54 -5.53 14.57
CA HIS A 104 -21.02 -6.43 13.54
C HIS A 104 -21.57 -5.70 12.31
N THR A 105 -21.44 -6.35 11.15
CA THR A 105 -21.83 -5.83 9.84
C THR A 105 -22.66 -6.84 9.08
N ARG A 106 -23.76 -6.36 8.50
CA ARG A 106 -24.58 -7.15 7.59
C ARG A 106 -23.91 -7.25 6.22
N SER A 107 -23.63 -8.47 5.77
CA SER A 107 -23.00 -8.76 4.48
C SER A 107 -23.57 -10.07 3.89
N PHE A 108 -22.88 -10.68 2.94
CA PHE A 108 -23.17 -12.03 2.44
C PHE A 108 -22.00 -12.96 2.73
N ASP A 109 -22.31 -14.21 3.04
CA ASP A 109 -21.33 -15.29 3.10
C ASP A 109 -20.61 -15.38 1.75
N ALA A 110 -19.28 -15.43 1.79
CA ALA A 110 -18.47 -15.33 0.58
C ALA A 110 -18.49 -16.61 -0.27
N TRP A 111 -18.98 -17.72 0.26
CA TRP A 111 -19.02 -19.01 -0.44
C TRP A 111 -20.39 -19.28 -1.04
N ASP A 112 -21.45 -19.19 -0.25
CA ASP A 112 -22.81 -19.50 -0.72
C ASP A 112 -23.64 -18.26 -1.08
N GLY A 113 -23.16 -17.06 -0.77
CA GLY A 113 -23.82 -15.80 -1.09
C GLY A 113 -25.05 -15.50 -0.22
N SER A 114 -25.28 -16.27 0.84
CA SER A 114 -26.43 -16.06 1.73
C SER A 114 -26.23 -14.86 2.67
N PRO A 115 -27.30 -14.18 3.12
CA PRO A 115 -27.23 -13.18 4.17
C PRO A 115 -26.48 -13.65 5.42
N ALA A 116 -25.44 -12.91 5.79
CA ALA A 116 -24.56 -13.24 6.91
C ALA A 116 -24.19 -11.98 7.71
N MET A 117 -23.69 -12.20 8.93
CA MET A 117 -23.20 -11.15 9.81
C MET A 117 -21.71 -11.35 10.06
N SER A 118 -20.89 -10.35 9.71
CA SER A 118 -19.46 -10.35 10.04
C SER A 118 -19.21 -9.63 11.34
N ARG A 119 -18.28 -10.15 12.14
CA ARG A 119 -17.72 -9.47 13.33
C ARG A 119 -16.27 -9.02 13.10
N HIS A 120 -15.81 -9.09 11.86
CA HIS A 120 -14.39 -9.02 11.51
C HIS A 120 -14.10 -7.93 10.47
N MET A 121 -15.05 -7.02 10.23
CA MET A 121 -14.84 -5.93 9.28
C MET A 121 -13.71 -5.01 9.71
N VAL A 122 -12.80 -4.75 8.78
CA VAL A 122 -11.64 -3.87 8.92
C VAL A 122 -11.86 -2.67 7.99
N PRO A 123 -12.01 -1.43 8.52
CA PRO A 123 -12.08 -0.21 7.71
C PRO A 123 -10.82 -0.02 6.87
N GLN A 124 -10.95 0.56 5.68
CA GLN A 124 -9.88 0.67 4.69
C GLN A 124 -9.82 2.04 4.01
N GLY A 125 -10.72 2.25 3.04
CA GLY A 125 -10.80 3.44 2.21
C GLY A 125 -11.79 4.45 2.76
N VAL A 126 -11.56 5.74 2.51
CA VAL A 126 -12.51 6.81 2.85
C VAL A 126 -12.63 7.81 1.71
N ALA A 127 -13.87 8.21 1.38
CA ALA A 127 -14.12 9.29 0.45
C ALA A 127 -15.29 10.14 0.93
N VAL A 128 -15.25 11.45 0.65
CA VAL A 128 -16.25 12.38 1.18
C VAL A 128 -16.85 13.24 0.07
N SER A 129 -18.18 13.27 0.01
CA SER A 129 -18.97 14.16 -0.84
C SER A 129 -19.55 15.32 -0.03
N ASP A 130 -20.41 16.13 -0.64
CA ASP A 130 -21.11 17.20 0.08
C ASP A 130 -22.01 16.65 1.20
N LYS A 131 -22.63 15.49 0.98
CA LYS A 131 -23.64 14.91 1.88
C LYS A 131 -23.21 13.63 2.59
N TRP A 132 -22.31 12.87 1.99
CA TRP A 132 -22.00 11.51 2.41
C TRP A 132 -20.52 11.32 2.70
N ILE A 133 -20.22 10.60 3.79
CA ILE A 133 -18.93 9.95 4.03
C ILE A 133 -19.08 8.49 3.61
N PHE A 134 -18.21 8.04 2.71
CA PHE A 134 -18.11 6.66 2.29
C PHE A 134 -16.90 6.02 2.96
N VAL A 135 -17.08 4.84 3.56
CA VAL A 135 -15.97 4.04 4.09
C VAL A 135 -16.06 2.62 3.57
N SER A 136 -14.98 2.09 3.02
CA SER A 136 -14.91 0.68 2.63
C SER A 136 -14.38 -0.17 3.78
N ALA A 137 -14.81 -1.44 3.83
CA ALA A 137 -14.25 -2.41 4.75
C ALA A 137 -14.24 -3.82 4.14
N TYR A 138 -13.22 -4.59 4.47
CA TYR A 138 -13.15 -6.01 4.13
C TYR A 138 -13.29 -6.87 5.39
N ASP A 139 -13.70 -8.12 5.22
CA ASP A 139 -13.76 -9.07 6.32
C ASP A 139 -12.35 -9.64 6.61
N GLY A 140 -11.78 -9.31 7.76
CA GLY A 140 -10.47 -9.79 8.20
C GLY A 140 -10.37 -11.31 8.42
N ALA A 141 -11.51 -11.99 8.59
CA ALA A 141 -11.61 -13.44 8.63
C ALA A 141 -11.91 -14.06 7.25
N TYR A 142 -12.13 -13.22 6.23
CA TYR A 142 -12.52 -13.63 4.88
C TYR A 142 -13.73 -14.56 4.88
N GLN A 143 -14.72 -14.28 5.73
CA GLN A 143 -15.94 -15.07 5.80
C GLN A 143 -17.10 -14.48 4.99
N THR A 144 -17.14 -13.16 4.91
CA THR A 144 -18.19 -12.45 4.21
C THR A 144 -17.62 -11.52 3.16
N ASN A 145 -18.48 -11.02 2.29
CA ASN A 145 -18.13 -10.04 1.28
C ASN A 145 -17.71 -8.70 1.92
N SER A 146 -16.82 -7.97 1.23
CA SER A 146 -16.48 -6.60 1.56
C SER A 146 -17.70 -5.68 1.41
N VAL A 147 -17.67 -4.53 2.08
CA VAL A 147 -18.81 -3.58 2.11
C VAL A 147 -18.36 -2.14 1.92
N LEU A 148 -19.31 -1.28 1.56
CA LEU A 148 -19.25 0.16 1.77
C LEU A 148 -20.26 0.57 2.85
N TYR A 149 -19.83 1.45 3.74
CA TYR A 149 -20.71 2.19 4.63
C TYR A 149 -20.96 3.57 4.03
N MET A 150 -22.23 3.93 3.90
CA MET A 150 -22.66 5.26 3.47
C MET A 150 -23.23 5.97 4.69
N ILE A 151 -22.50 6.97 5.17
CA ILE A 151 -22.76 7.71 6.40
C ILE A 151 -23.22 9.11 6.04
N ASP A 152 -24.36 9.55 6.58
CA ASP A 152 -24.80 10.94 6.45
C ASP A 152 -23.79 11.85 7.17
N LYS A 153 -23.13 12.71 6.41
CA LYS A 153 -22.05 13.57 6.91
C LYS A 153 -22.53 14.59 7.95
N ALA A 154 -23.77 15.07 7.82
CA ALA A 154 -24.29 16.09 8.73
C ALA A 154 -24.64 15.52 10.11
N THR A 155 -25.13 14.29 10.14
CA THR A 155 -25.56 13.63 11.39
C THR A 155 -24.56 12.63 11.94
N GLY A 156 -23.56 12.22 11.14
CA GLY A 156 -22.64 11.13 11.47
C GLY A 156 -23.30 9.76 11.57
N LYS A 157 -24.51 9.58 11.02
CA LYS A 157 -25.27 8.32 11.13
C LYS A 157 -25.14 7.45 9.89
N LEU A 158 -25.02 6.14 10.08
CA LEU A 158 -25.07 5.16 9.00
C LEU A 158 -26.44 5.24 8.31
N ALA A 159 -26.43 5.55 7.02
CA ALA A 159 -27.63 5.52 6.20
C ALA A 159 -27.87 4.12 5.60
N LYS A 160 -26.81 3.43 5.17
CA LYS A 160 -26.89 2.05 4.67
C LYS A 160 -25.53 1.36 4.60
N THR A 161 -25.58 0.03 4.65
CA THR A 161 -24.48 -0.87 4.31
C THR A 161 -24.70 -1.45 2.92
N ILE A 162 -23.72 -1.31 2.05
CA ILE A 162 -23.76 -1.73 0.65
C ILE A 162 -22.78 -2.88 0.47
N VAL A 163 -23.28 -4.05 0.09
CA VAL A 163 -22.45 -5.26 -0.03
C VAL A 163 -21.77 -5.30 -1.39
N LEU A 164 -20.45 -5.39 -1.42
CA LEU A 164 -19.65 -5.44 -2.63
C LEU A 164 -19.51 -6.87 -3.15
N GLU A 165 -19.18 -7.01 -4.43
CA GLU A 165 -18.88 -8.31 -5.00
C GLU A 165 -17.55 -8.87 -4.48
N GLY A 166 -17.60 -10.04 -3.81
CA GLY A 166 -16.44 -10.76 -3.33
C GLY A 166 -15.79 -10.15 -2.09
N GLN A 167 -14.50 -10.44 -1.91
CA GLN A 167 -13.70 -10.01 -0.75
C GLN A 167 -12.50 -9.12 -1.13
N PRO A 168 -12.66 -8.12 -2.04
CA PRO A 168 -11.55 -7.24 -2.35
C PRO A 168 -11.09 -6.50 -1.09
N HIS A 169 -9.78 -6.26 -0.97
CA HIS A 169 -9.20 -5.49 0.13
C HIS A 169 -9.77 -4.06 0.20
N VAL A 170 -10.27 -3.53 -0.92
CA VAL A 170 -10.94 -2.21 -1.01
C VAL A 170 -10.18 -1.07 -0.33
N GLY A 171 -8.86 -1.05 -0.53
CA GLY A 171 -7.92 -0.22 0.24
C GLY A 171 -8.04 1.29 0.01
N GLY A 172 -8.81 1.77 -0.96
CA GLY A 172 -9.08 3.20 -1.08
C GLY A 172 -10.32 3.55 -1.89
N LEU A 173 -10.84 4.73 -1.60
CA LEU A 173 -12.05 5.30 -2.21
C LEU A 173 -11.76 6.72 -2.68
N ALA A 174 -12.34 7.11 -3.81
CA ALA A 174 -12.24 8.46 -4.34
C ALA A 174 -13.60 8.96 -4.81
N TYR A 175 -14.00 10.17 -4.43
CA TYR A 175 -15.26 10.75 -4.88
C TYR A 175 -15.03 11.87 -5.89
N ASP A 176 -15.52 11.66 -7.11
CA ASP A 176 -15.58 12.66 -8.16
C ASP A 176 -16.88 13.46 -8.03
N ASN A 177 -16.76 14.68 -7.50
CA ASN A 177 -17.88 15.59 -7.29
C ASN A 177 -18.36 16.30 -8.57
N THR A 178 -17.65 16.14 -9.70
CA THR A 178 -18.05 16.79 -10.96
C THR A 178 -19.12 15.99 -11.70
N VAL A 179 -19.20 14.69 -11.44
CA VAL A 179 -20.16 13.75 -12.05
C VAL A 179 -20.82 12.82 -11.04
N ASP A 180 -20.75 13.16 -9.75
CA ASP A 180 -21.30 12.42 -8.61
C ASP A 180 -20.98 10.91 -8.66
N ARG A 181 -19.69 10.58 -8.67
CA ARG A 181 -19.21 9.20 -8.85
C ARG A 181 -18.21 8.79 -7.78
N LEU A 182 -18.43 7.63 -7.20
CA LEU A 182 -17.46 6.98 -6.31
C LEU A 182 -16.61 6.01 -7.14
N TRP A 183 -15.29 6.15 -7.02
CA TRP A 183 -14.28 5.24 -7.51
C TRP A 183 -13.74 4.37 -6.37
N ILE A 184 -13.51 3.10 -6.69
CA ILE A 184 -13.15 2.08 -5.71
C ILE A 184 -11.91 1.36 -6.21
N ALA A 185 -10.85 1.35 -5.39
CA ALA A 185 -9.67 0.53 -5.64
C ALA A 185 -10.01 -0.96 -5.44
N THR A 186 -9.83 -1.76 -6.48
CA THR A 186 -10.11 -3.20 -6.48
C THR A 186 -9.03 -3.95 -7.27
N HIS A 187 -9.27 -5.23 -7.56
CA HIS A 187 -8.38 -6.04 -8.36
C HIS A 187 -9.16 -7.06 -9.19
N LYS A 188 -8.56 -7.49 -10.29
CA LYS A 188 -9.02 -8.62 -11.09
C LYS A 188 -7.87 -9.59 -11.28
N GLY A 189 -7.91 -10.72 -10.58
CA GLY A 189 -6.73 -11.58 -10.54
C GLY A 189 -5.56 -10.84 -9.88
N LYS A 190 -4.41 -10.87 -10.56
CA LYS A 190 -3.20 -10.15 -10.13
C LYS A 190 -3.15 -8.69 -10.59
N ALA A 191 -4.11 -8.24 -11.39
CA ALA A 191 -4.08 -6.91 -11.99
C ALA A 191 -4.78 -5.90 -11.09
N ALA A 192 -4.17 -4.71 -10.97
CA ALA A 192 -4.84 -3.54 -10.43
C ALA A 192 -6.11 -3.23 -11.23
N GLN A 193 -7.19 -2.91 -10.54
CA GLN A 193 -8.46 -2.56 -11.16
C GLN A 193 -9.12 -1.41 -10.40
N LEU A 194 -9.84 -0.57 -11.12
CA LEU A 194 -10.74 0.41 -10.56
C LEU A 194 -12.17 0.03 -10.92
N ALA A 195 -13.07 0.16 -9.95
CA ALA A 195 -14.50 0.13 -10.19
C ALA A 195 -15.09 1.51 -9.94
N SER A 196 -16.22 1.82 -10.56
CA SER A 196 -16.97 3.04 -10.26
C SER A 196 -18.45 2.78 -10.10
N VAL A 197 -19.11 3.65 -9.35
CA VAL A 197 -20.54 3.65 -9.12
C VAL A 197 -21.05 5.09 -8.93
N SER A 198 -22.16 5.41 -9.57
CA SER A 198 -22.82 6.71 -9.46
C SER A 198 -23.49 6.87 -8.10
N LEU A 199 -23.53 8.11 -7.60
CA LEU A 199 -24.25 8.43 -6.37
C LEU A 199 -25.72 8.03 -6.46
N LYS A 200 -26.34 8.24 -7.62
CA LYS A 200 -27.72 7.82 -7.89
C LYS A 200 -27.93 6.33 -7.60
N GLN A 201 -27.00 5.48 -8.00
CA GLN A 201 -27.09 4.04 -7.75
C GLN A 201 -26.84 3.70 -6.28
N LEU A 202 -25.89 4.35 -5.62
CA LEU A 202 -25.65 4.20 -4.18
C LEU A 202 -26.90 4.61 -3.35
N GLU A 203 -27.53 5.72 -3.71
CA GLU A 203 -28.75 6.20 -3.06
C GLU A 203 -29.95 5.28 -3.33
N ALA A 204 -30.04 4.69 -4.53
CA ALA A 204 -31.08 3.73 -4.88
C ALA A 204 -30.87 2.32 -4.27
N TYR A 205 -29.66 2.00 -3.80
CA TYR A 205 -29.34 0.70 -3.21
C TYR A 205 -30.18 0.42 -1.95
N LYS A 206 -30.72 -0.79 -1.85
CA LYS A 206 -31.57 -1.27 -0.75
C LYS A 206 -30.95 -2.51 -0.12
N ALA A 207 -30.58 -2.43 1.15
CA ALA A 207 -29.94 -3.54 1.85
C ALA A 207 -30.89 -4.75 2.00
N GLU A 208 -32.20 -4.47 2.09
CA GLU A 208 -33.28 -5.44 2.18
C GLU A 208 -33.44 -6.30 0.92
N ASP A 209 -32.96 -5.84 -0.24
CA ASP A 209 -33.06 -6.58 -1.50
C ASP A 209 -32.10 -7.79 -1.54
N ASN A 210 -31.19 -7.92 -0.58
CA ASN A 210 -30.17 -8.96 -0.51
C ASN A 210 -29.35 -9.07 -1.82
N LYS A 211 -29.01 -7.92 -2.42
CA LYS A 211 -28.21 -7.86 -3.66
C LYS A 211 -26.84 -7.27 -3.45
N LEU A 212 -25.89 -7.74 -4.26
CA LEU A 212 -24.57 -7.13 -4.40
C LEU A 212 -24.71 -5.78 -5.11
N LEU A 213 -23.78 -4.87 -4.84
CA LEU A 213 -23.61 -3.66 -5.61
C LEU A 213 -23.18 -4.01 -7.04
N GLU A 214 -23.92 -3.52 -8.01
CA GLU A 214 -23.50 -3.54 -9.41
C GLU A 214 -22.63 -2.30 -9.67
N TYR A 215 -21.47 -2.49 -10.30
CA TYR A 215 -20.59 -1.37 -10.67
C TYR A 215 -20.99 -0.81 -12.05
N ASP A 216 -21.01 0.52 -12.18
CA ASP A 216 -21.20 1.21 -13.47
C ASP A 216 -20.03 0.92 -14.42
N THR A 217 -18.83 0.78 -13.89
CA THR A 217 -17.62 0.46 -14.68
C THR A 217 -16.66 -0.37 -13.85
N GLN A 218 -15.94 -1.27 -14.52
CA GLN A 218 -14.78 -1.96 -13.98
C GLN A 218 -13.68 -1.95 -15.04
N ILE A 219 -12.51 -1.43 -14.69
CA ILE A 219 -11.41 -1.25 -15.63
C ILE A 219 -10.07 -1.61 -15.00
N SER A 220 -9.36 -2.55 -15.63
CA SER A 220 -7.99 -2.89 -15.22
C SER A 220 -7.04 -1.78 -15.63
N ILE A 221 -6.11 -1.44 -14.75
CA ILE A 221 -5.10 -0.40 -14.97
C ILE A 221 -3.70 -1.01 -14.99
N ALA A 222 -2.78 -0.38 -15.71
CA ALA A 222 -1.37 -0.78 -15.81
C ALA A 222 -0.46 0.18 -15.05
N SER A 223 0.76 -0.27 -14.75
CA SER A 223 1.82 0.36 -13.92
C SER A 223 1.83 -0.05 -12.45
N PRO A 224 0.85 0.26 -11.58
CA PRO A 224 0.88 -0.27 -10.23
C PRO A 224 0.53 -1.76 -10.27
N LYS A 225 1.23 -2.57 -9.47
CA LYS A 225 0.94 -4.02 -9.37
C LYS A 225 -0.45 -4.28 -8.78
N ARG A 226 -0.89 -3.41 -7.89
CA ARG A 226 -2.23 -3.38 -7.27
C ARG A 226 -2.66 -1.94 -7.09
N ALA A 227 -3.97 -1.68 -7.17
CA ALA A 227 -4.56 -0.43 -6.71
C ALA A 227 -4.76 -0.57 -5.19
N SER A 228 -3.80 -0.10 -4.40
CA SER A 228 -3.88 -0.13 -2.94
C SER A 228 -4.81 0.95 -2.42
N PHE A 229 -4.77 2.14 -3.02
CA PHE A 229 -5.65 3.25 -2.70
C PHE A 229 -5.84 4.12 -3.94
N VAL A 230 -6.84 4.98 -3.93
CA VAL A 230 -7.16 5.90 -5.04
C VAL A 230 -7.69 7.20 -4.48
N GLU A 231 -7.28 8.32 -5.08
CA GLU A 231 -7.84 9.65 -4.80
C GLU A 231 -8.30 10.31 -6.09
N TYR A 232 -9.36 11.11 -6.03
CA TYR A 232 -9.80 11.96 -7.13
C TYR A 232 -9.37 13.40 -6.87
N PHE A 233 -8.73 14.02 -7.86
CA PHE A 233 -8.41 15.43 -7.78
C PHE A 233 -8.25 16.05 -9.17
N GLU A 234 -8.90 17.19 -9.41
CA GLU A 234 -8.85 17.98 -10.66
C GLU A 234 -8.95 17.11 -11.94
N GLY A 235 -10.01 16.31 -12.05
CA GLY A 235 -10.28 15.50 -13.24
C GLY A 235 -9.29 14.34 -13.45
N SER A 236 -8.58 13.90 -12.42
CA SER A 236 -7.64 12.79 -12.47
C SER A 236 -7.82 11.84 -11.29
N LEU A 237 -7.54 10.57 -11.52
CA LEU A 237 -7.39 9.57 -10.47
C LEU A 237 -5.92 9.37 -10.14
N TYR A 238 -5.59 9.42 -8.86
CA TYR A 238 -4.26 9.19 -8.30
C TYR A 238 -4.27 7.83 -7.61
N VAL A 239 -3.72 6.82 -8.27
CA VAL A 239 -3.77 5.43 -7.79
C VAL A 239 -2.42 5.03 -7.21
N GLY A 240 -2.44 4.61 -5.96
CA GLY A 240 -1.25 4.20 -5.23
C GLY A 240 -1.04 2.69 -5.18
N TYR A 241 0.23 2.29 -5.07
CA TYR A 241 0.64 0.94 -4.73
C TYR A 241 1.46 0.95 -3.44
N PHE A 242 0.96 0.22 -2.45
CA PHE A 242 1.63 -0.03 -1.18
C PHE A 242 2.81 -1.00 -1.36
N ASP A 243 3.98 -0.64 -0.84
CA ASP A 243 5.14 -1.53 -0.76
C ASP A 243 5.75 -1.46 0.64
N VAL A 244 5.95 -2.64 1.27
CA VAL A 244 6.46 -2.76 2.65
C VAL A 244 7.95 -2.45 2.75
N ALA A 245 8.71 -2.78 1.71
CA ALA A 245 10.17 -2.85 1.74
C ALA A 245 10.82 -1.75 0.90
N GLY A 246 10.19 -1.37 -0.21
CA GLY A 246 10.60 -0.28 -1.09
C GLY A 246 9.66 0.93 -1.00
N PRO A 247 9.98 2.02 -1.72
CA PRO A 247 9.02 3.10 -1.92
C PRO A 247 7.76 2.58 -2.61
N GLY A 248 6.61 3.12 -2.23
CA GLY A 248 5.39 2.93 -2.99
C GLY A 248 5.44 3.69 -4.31
N ILE A 249 4.42 3.50 -5.14
CA ILE A 249 4.28 4.21 -6.41
C ILE A 249 2.92 4.89 -6.45
N LEU A 250 2.87 6.13 -6.93
CA LEU A 250 1.63 6.85 -7.24
C LEU A 250 1.54 7.09 -8.74
N CYS A 251 0.42 6.73 -9.35
CA CYS A 251 0.17 6.87 -10.78
C CYS A 251 -1.03 7.80 -11.02
N ARG A 252 -0.91 8.73 -11.97
CA ARG A 252 -2.02 9.60 -12.39
C ARG A 252 -2.68 9.08 -13.66
N TYR A 253 -4.01 9.01 -13.65
CA TYR A 253 -4.83 8.69 -14.81
C TYR A 253 -5.82 9.82 -15.04
N ARG A 254 -5.69 10.52 -16.18
CA ARG A 254 -6.61 11.61 -16.53
C ARG A 254 -7.96 11.04 -16.94
N LEU A 255 -9.03 11.58 -16.38
CA LEU A 255 -10.40 11.26 -16.77
C LEU A 255 -10.83 12.14 -17.95
N THR A 256 -11.84 11.67 -18.69
CA THR A 256 -12.57 12.53 -19.62
C THR A 256 -13.36 13.58 -18.86
N TRP A 257 -13.88 14.58 -19.56
CA TRP A 257 -14.78 15.57 -18.97
C TRP A 257 -16.07 14.94 -18.41
N GLY A 258 -16.49 13.78 -18.92
CA GLY A 258 -17.60 12.99 -18.38
C GLY A 258 -17.23 12.10 -17.18
N GLY A 259 -16.01 12.26 -16.64
CA GLY A 259 -15.52 11.47 -15.50
C GLY A 259 -15.26 10.01 -15.84
N GLU A 260 -14.98 9.68 -17.11
CA GLU A 260 -14.69 8.31 -17.55
C GLU A 260 -13.19 8.06 -17.63
N LEU A 261 -12.76 6.85 -17.26
CA LEU A 261 -11.40 6.39 -17.48
C LEU A 261 -11.35 5.56 -18.77
N LEU A 262 -10.73 6.10 -19.81
CA LEU A 262 -10.59 5.40 -21.09
C LEU A 262 -9.54 4.29 -21.02
N GLY A 263 -9.76 3.21 -21.77
CA GLY A 263 -8.86 2.03 -21.79
C GLY A 263 -7.41 2.33 -22.18
N GLU A 264 -7.21 3.31 -23.08
CA GLU A 264 -5.88 3.76 -23.48
C GLU A 264 -5.12 4.42 -22.32
N VAL A 265 -5.79 5.26 -21.53
CA VAL A 265 -5.22 5.93 -20.35
C VAL A 265 -5.03 4.94 -19.23
N ALA A 266 -5.99 4.04 -19.00
CA ALA A 266 -5.87 2.97 -18.00
C ALA A 266 -4.63 2.09 -18.24
N SER A 267 -4.23 1.90 -19.49
CA SER A 267 -3.07 1.09 -19.87
C SER A 267 -1.73 1.85 -19.79
N SER A 268 -1.75 3.17 -19.63
CA SER A 268 -0.54 3.99 -19.52
C SER A 268 -0.82 5.26 -18.70
N PRO A 269 -0.46 5.30 -17.41
CA PRO A 269 -0.68 6.48 -16.60
C PRO A 269 0.08 7.67 -17.18
N THR A 270 -0.51 8.86 -17.05
CA THR A 270 0.06 10.11 -17.55
C THR A 270 1.34 10.48 -16.80
N GLU A 271 1.37 10.21 -15.49
CA GLU A 271 2.50 10.54 -14.61
C GLU A 271 2.68 9.46 -13.54
N THR A 272 3.91 9.36 -13.01
CA THR A 272 4.24 8.39 -11.96
C THR A 272 5.29 8.97 -11.00
N TRP A 273 5.08 8.74 -9.70
CA TRP A 273 5.94 9.21 -8.62
C TRP A 273 6.27 8.10 -7.63
N GLU A 274 7.43 8.20 -6.99
CA GLU A 274 7.72 7.44 -5.78
C GLU A 274 7.06 8.14 -4.58
N ILE A 275 6.43 7.35 -3.73
CA ILE A 275 5.86 7.79 -2.44
C ILE A 275 6.54 7.02 -1.30
N PRO A 276 6.41 7.49 -0.05
CA PRO A 276 6.94 6.76 1.10
C PRO A 276 6.56 5.27 1.07
N THR A 277 7.47 4.44 1.57
CA THR A 277 7.14 3.03 1.85
C THR A 277 5.93 2.93 2.76
N ARG A 278 5.14 1.86 2.65
CA ARG A 278 3.96 1.60 3.48
C ARG A 278 2.93 2.73 3.49
N ALA A 279 2.84 3.45 2.38
CA ALA A 279 1.79 4.44 2.18
C ALA A 279 0.44 3.74 2.05
N GLN A 280 -0.56 4.24 2.79
CA GLN A 280 -1.90 3.65 2.85
C GLN A 280 -2.94 4.45 2.06
N GLY A 281 -2.70 5.75 1.86
CA GLY A 281 -3.62 6.67 1.21
C GLY A 281 -2.93 7.95 0.77
N VAL A 282 -3.62 8.70 -0.08
CA VAL A 282 -3.21 10.03 -0.54
C VAL A 282 -4.42 10.94 -0.58
N ALA A 283 -4.25 12.20 -0.20
CA ALA A 283 -5.27 13.22 -0.41
C ALA A 283 -4.61 14.47 -1.02
N LEU A 284 -5.34 15.18 -1.88
CA LEU A 284 -4.78 16.32 -2.61
C LEU A 284 -5.64 17.56 -2.41
N THR A 285 -4.97 18.71 -2.31
CA THR A 285 -5.57 20.03 -2.46
C THR A 285 -4.89 20.77 -3.60
N LYS A 286 -5.32 22.02 -3.82
CA LYS A 286 -4.65 22.93 -4.76
C LYS A 286 -3.16 23.11 -4.43
N ASP A 287 -2.81 23.10 -3.15
CA ASP A 287 -1.49 23.53 -2.68
C ASP A 287 -0.70 22.41 -2.01
N TYR A 288 -1.35 21.32 -1.59
CA TYR A 288 -0.72 20.26 -0.82
C TYR A 288 -1.05 18.85 -1.31
N VAL A 289 -0.11 17.94 -1.08
CA VAL A 289 -0.30 16.49 -1.16
C VAL A 289 -0.08 15.91 0.22
N PHE A 290 -1.05 15.14 0.70
CA PHE A 290 -1.00 14.41 1.95
C PHE A 290 -0.78 12.93 1.66
N VAL A 291 0.10 12.26 2.39
CA VAL A 291 0.30 10.81 2.28
C VAL A 291 0.24 10.19 3.67
N SER A 292 -0.71 9.27 3.87
CA SER A 292 -0.77 8.47 5.10
C SER A 292 0.20 7.31 5.00
N GLN A 293 0.90 7.01 6.10
CA GLN A 293 1.77 5.85 6.24
C GLN A 293 1.47 5.15 7.56
N SER A 294 1.31 3.83 7.52
CA SER A 294 1.19 3.02 8.73
C SER A 294 1.71 1.60 8.48
N TYR A 295 2.12 0.92 9.55
CA TYR A 295 2.44 -0.51 9.51
C TYR A 295 2.42 -1.11 10.91
N GLY A 296 1.53 -2.07 11.13
CA GLY A 296 1.37 -2.72 12.43
C GLY A 296 0.95 -1.73 13.53
N VAL A 297 1.52 -1.89 14.72
CA VAL A 297 1.14 -1.12 15.93
C VAL A 297 1.91 0.18 16.12
N GLU A 298 2.84 0.50 15.22
CA GLU A 298 3.56 1.76 15.31
C GLU A 298 2.62 2.93 15.01
N SER A 299 2.93 4.08 15.61
CA SER A 299 2.22 5.32 15.31
C SER A 299 2.28 5.61 13.81
N SER A 300 1.13 5.93 13.24
CA SER A 300 1.04 6.30 11.83
C SER A 300 1.72 7.65 11.60
N ARG A 301 2.02 7.94 10.34
CA ARG A 301 2.57 9.21 9.91
C ARG A 301 1.69 9.83 8.83
N LEU A 302 1.54 11.14 8.90
CA LEU A 302 0.95 11.94 7.83
C LEU A 302 2.03 12.85 7.27
N TYR A 303 2.46 12.57 6.03
CA TYR A 303 3.39 13.41 5.31
C TYR A 303 2.64 14.52 4.58
N VAL A 304 3.13 15.74 4.67
CA VAL A 304 2.60 16.92 3.98
C VAL A 304 3.66 17.42 3.01
N TYR A 305 3.29 17.56 1.74
CA TYR A 305 4.14 18.06 0.69
C TYR A 305 3.51 19.31 0.06
N GLU A 306 4.31 20.34 -0.22
CA GLU A 306 3.85 21.41 -1.11
C GLU A 306 3.74 20.89 -2.55
N ARG A 307 2.57 21.04 -3.14
CA ARG A 307 2.31 20.61 -4.51
C ARG A 307 3.13 21.38 -5.53
N GLN A 308 3.46 22.66 -5.27
CA GLN A 308 4.21 23.49 -6.21
C GLN A 308 5.75 23.35 -6.15
N LYS A 309 6.30 22.81 -5.06
CA LYS A 309 7.76 22.59 -4.92
C LYS A 309 8.15 21.13 -5.07
N THR A 310 7.17 20.24 -4.94
CA THR A 310 7.37 18.84 -5.28
C THR A 310 7.09 18.63 -6.75
N ARG A 311 7.82 17.71 -7.38
CA ARG A 311 7.56 17.31 -8.76
C ARG A 311 6.29 16.45 -8.89
N THR A 312 5.42 16.47 -7.87
CA THR A 312 4.08 15.88 -7.70
C THR A 312 3.02 16.97 -7.92
N PRO A 313 1.79 16.61 -8.30
CA PRO A 313 1.09 17.14 -9.48
C PRO A 313 1.01 18.67 -9.55
N HIS A 314 1.83 19.25 -10.43
CA HIS A 314 1.53 20.59 -10.92
C HIS A 314 0.30 20.56 -11.83
N ALA A 315 -0.40 21.69 -11.79
CA ALA A 315 -1.59 22.00 -12.57
C ALA A 315 -1.44 21.65 -14.07
N ASP A 316 -2.60 21.39 -14.68
CA ASP A 316 -2.82 21.13 -16.10
C ASP A 316 -1.92 21.99 -17.01
N PRO A 317 -1.15 21.41 -17.95
CA PRO A 317 -0.43 22.18 -18.96
C PRO A 317 -1.36 23.01 -19.87
N PHE A 318 -2.68 22.83 -19.83
CA PHE A 318 -3.64 23.69 -20.54
C PHE A 318 -3.96 25.04 -19.86
N VAL A 319 -3.39 25.35 -18.69
CA VAL A 319 -3.68 26.62 -17.97
C VAL A 319 -2.48 27.57 -17.87
N SER A 320 -1.30 27.23 -18.42
CA SER A 320 -0.09 28.07 -18.27
C SER A 320 0.43 28.77 -19.53
N GLU A 321 -0.33 28.84 -20.62
CA GLU A 321 0.07 29.64 -21.80
C GLU A 321 -0.07 31.16 -21.62
N VAL A 322 -0.34 31.65 -20.41
CA VAL A 322 -0.31 33.08 -20.11
C VAL A 322 0.37 33.33 -18.77
N GLN A 323 1.70 33.29 -18.72
CA GLN A 323 2.51 34.31 -18.03
C GLN A 323 4.01 34.10 -18.26
N ALA A 324 4.61 35.13 -18.83
CA ALA A 324 5.95 35.18 -19.39
C ALA A 324 7.02 35.65 -18.39
N GLU A 325 8.24 35.20 -18.65
CA GLU A 325 9.55 35.85 -18.44
C GLU A 325 9.98 36.40 -17.06
N ALA A 326 11.05 35.80 -16.50
CA ALA A 326 12.26 36.52 -16.07
C ALA A 326 13.47 35.55 -15.94
N LYS A 327 14.68 36.06 -16.27
CA LYS A 327 15.91 35.34 -16.62
C LYS A 327 16.81 35.02 -15.41
N ASP A 328 17.33 33.79 -15.34
CA ASP A 328 18.78 33.44 -15.45
C ASP A 328 19.16 32.21 -14.58
N VAL A 329 19.20 31.03 -15.23
CA VAL A 329 19.62 29.73 -14.65
C VAL A 329 21.07 29.39 -15.04
N THR A 330 21.73 30.27 -15.79
CA THR A 330 22.97 29.97 -16.51
C THR A 330 24.22 30.13 -15.63
N GLU A 331 24.12 30.88 -14.53
CA GLU A 331 25.23 31.11 -13.60
C GLU A 331 25.39 29.95 -12.58
N LEU A 332 24.29 29.30 -12.20
CA LEU A 332 24.28 28.19 -11.24
C LEU A 332 24.88 26.88 -11.82
N ALA A 333 24.81 26.69 -13.14
CA ALA A 333 25.39 25.54 -13.82
C ALA A 333 26.92 25.62 -13.93
N ARG A 334 27.47 26.83 -14.12
CA ARG A 334 28.93 27.05 -14.23
C ARG A 334 29.66 26.86 -12.90
N LEU A 335 29.05 27.23 -11.78
CA LEU A 335 29.64 27.06 -10.45
C LEU A 335 29.70 25.58 -10.02
N ARG A 336 28.74 24.75 -10.46
CA ARG A 336 28.69 23.31 -10.15
C ARG A 336 29.72 22.48 -10.93
N ALA A 337 30.05 22.87 -12.16
CA ALA A 337 31.08 22.19 -12.95
C ALA A 337 32.50 22.40 -12.37
N LYS A 338 32.77 23.59 -11.81
CA LYS A 338 34.09 23.94 -11.25
C LYS A 338 34.42 23.25 -9.92
N ALA A 339 33.41 22.73 -9.22
CA ALA A 339 33.59 21.98 -7.96
C ALA A 339 33.88 20.48 -8.19
N ALA A 340 33.50 19.93 -9.34
CA ALA A 340 33.70 18.52 -9.68
C ALA A 340 35.17 18.20 -10.04
N ASP A 341 35.85 19.09 -10.76
CA ASP A 341 37.25 18.88 -11.19
C ASP A 341 38.25 18.90 -10.02
N LYS A 342 38.02 19.71 -8.99
CA LYS A 342 38.92 19.84 -7.83
C LYS A 342 38.97 18.57 -6.96
N SER A 343 37.95 17.71 -7.06
CA SER A 343 37.83 16.48 -6.26
C SER A 343 38.56 15.29 -6.89
N ALA A 344 38.75 15.30 -8.21
CA ALA A 344 39.45 14.24 -8.95
C ALA A 344 40.98 14.31 -8.76
N ASP A 345 41.55 15.52 -8.75
CA ASP A 345 42.99 15.74 -8.55
C ASP A 345 43.47 15.35 -7.14
N ILE A 346 42.62 15.54 -6.13
CA ILE A 346 42.92 15.16 -4.74
C ILE A 346 43.03 13.63 -4.62
N LEU A 347 42.14 12.88 -5.28
CA LEU A 347 42.14 11.40 -5.25
C LEU A 347 43.29 10.78 -6.05
N LEU A 348 43.68 11.38 -7.19
CA LEU A 348 44.85 10.92 -7.95
C LEU A 348 46.16 11.11 -7.18
N SER A 349 46.29 12.22 -6.43
CA SER A 349 47.48 12.52 -5.61
C SER A 349 47.61 11.63 -4.37
N PHE A 350 46.51 11.05 -3.90
CA PHE A 350 46.48 10.12 -2.76
C PHE A 350 46.84 8.70 -3.18
N ALA A 351 46.38 8.25 -4.37
CA ALA A 351 46.71 6.94 -4.93
C ALA A 351 48.20 6.80 -5.27
N LYS A 352 48.84 7.84 -5.85
CA LYS A 352 50.28 7.85 -6.13
C LYS A 352 51.13 7.71 -4.84
N ARG A 353 50.73 8.38 -3.75
CA ARG A 353 51.45 8.33 -2.46
C ARG A 353 51.39 6.98 -1.74
N GLN A 354 50.39 6.14 -2.05
CA GLN A 354 50.29 4.78 -1.48
C GLN A 354 51.12 3.76 -2.25
N GLN A 355 51.33 3.98 -3.55
CA GLN A 355 52.14 3.09 -4.40
C GLN A 355 53.64 3.21 -4.10
N ASP A 356 54.12 4.41 -3.78
CA ASP A 356 55.53 4.66 -3.41
C ASP A 356 55.90 4.14 -2.00
N ARG A 357 54.91 3.84 -1.13
CA ARG A 357 55.14 3.34 0.25
C ARG A 357 55.33 1.82 0.36
N VAL A 358 55.02 1.05 -0.68
CA VAL A 358 55.16 -0.42 -0.70
C VAL A 358 56.54 -0.86 -1.24
N GLY A 359 57.34 0.07 -1.78
CA GLY A 359 58.62 -0.21 -2.42
C GLY A 359 59.85 -0.36 -1.51
N THR A 360 59.74 -0.24 -0.17
CA THR A 360 60.92 -0.23 0.70
C THR A 360 60.74 -1.01 2.01
N THR A 361 61.09 -2.31 2.06
CA THR A 361 61.89 -2.99 3.12
C THR A 361 62.08 -4.51 2.84
N PRO A 362 63.11 -5.20 3.38
CA PRO A 362 64.03 -6.03 2.59
C PRO A 362 64.00 -7.55 2.87
N ALA A 363 64.75 -8.27 2.03
CA ALA A 363 64.90 -9.74 1.94
C ALA A 363 65.51 -10.46 3.16
N ALA A 364 65.09 -11.72 3.37
CA ALA A 364 65.79 -12.71 4.19
C ALA A 364 66.19 -13.94 3.35
N LYS A 365 67.42 -14.44 3.58
CA LYS A 365 68.21 -15.38 2.76
C LYS A 365 68.06 -16.87 3.15
N ALA A 366 68.25 -17.72 2.12
CA ALA A 366 68.93 -19.04 2.07
C ALA A 366 68.28 -20.25 2.79
N SER A 367 68.42 -21.52 2.36
CA SER A 367 69.50 -22.17 1.59
C SER A 367 69.08 -23.43 0.79
N SER A 368 69.75 -23.64 -0.35
CA SER A 368 70.29 -24.85 -1.05
C SER A 368 69.75 -26.28 -0.73
N ALA A 369 69.78 -27.28 -1.62
CA ALA A 369 70.72 -27.58 -2.71
C ALA A 369 70.21 -28.69 -3.69
N ARG A 370 70.75 -28.66 -4.92
CA ARG A 370 71.14 -29.78 -5.84
C ARG A 370 70.06 -30.73 -6.39
N THR A 371 69.72 -30.79 -7.69
CA THR A 371 70.41 -30.99 -9.01
C THR A 371 70.38 -32.44 -9.53
N GLY A 372 69.90 -32.59 -10.77
CA GLY A 372 70.11 -33.71 -11.71
C GLY A 372 68.88 -34.59 -11.90
N SER A 373 68.42 -35.02 -13.09
CA SER A 373 68.89 -34.92 -14.48
C SER A 373 67.74 -35.40 -15.40
N ALA A 374 67.60 -34.76 -16.57
CA ALA A 374 67.04 -35.17 -17.87
C ALA A 374 65.92 -36.24 -17.99
N ALA A 375 64.83 -35.91 -18.72
CA ALA A 375 64.44 -36.55 -19.99
C ALA A 375 63.08 -36.02 -20.50
N GLU A 376 62.89 -36.18 -21.81
CA GLU A 376 61.92 -35.55 -22.71
C GLU A 376 60.43 -35.94 -22.54
N GLY A 377 59.56 -34.97 -22.84
CA GLY A 377 58.48 -35.08 -23.83
C GLY A 377 57.32 -36.06 -23.62
N SER A 378 56.15 -35.56 -23.23
CA SER A 378 54.91 -35.59 -24.05
C SER A 378 53.65 -35.34 -23.21
N ALA A 379 52.86 -34.36 -23.68
CA ALA A 379 51.42 -34.16 -23.51
C ALA A 379 50.81 -34.21 -22.08
N GLY A 380 50.53 -33.02 -21.54
CA GLY A 380 49.61 -32.84 -20.42
C GLY A 380 48.96 -31.47 -20.46
N ALA A 381 47.71 -31.41 -20.89
CA ALA A 381 46.86 -30.23 -20.77
C ALA A 381 46.82 -29.78 -19.29
N THR A 382 47.40 -28.62 -18.99
CA THR A 382 47.33 -28.03 -17.65
C THR A 382 45.93 -27.48 -17.42
N LYS A 383 45.10 -28.28 -16.73
CA LYS A 383 43.89 -27.78 -16.05
C LYS A 383 44.27 -26.59 -15.16
N PRO A 384 43.46 -25.52 -15.08
CA PRO A 384 43.70 -24.45 -14.13
C PRO A 384 43.72 -25.03 -12.72
N SER A 385 44.73 -24.68 -11.91
CA SER A 385 44.80 -25.12 -10.52
C SER A 385 43.54 -24.67 -9.76
N ALA A 386 43.00 -25.54 -8.90
CA ALA A 386 41.79 -25.29 -8.11
C ALA A 386 41.85 -23.97 -7.30
N HIS A 387 43.05 -23.50 -6.95
CA HIS A 387 43.27 -22.20 -6.31
C HIS A 387 42.97 -20.99 -7.22
N SER A 388 43.27 -21.07 -8.52
CA SER A 388 43.03 -20.00 -9.49
C SER A 388 41.55 -19.86 -9.88
N LEU A 389 40.83 -20.99 -9.91
CA LEU A 389 39.38 -21.03 -10.14
C LEU A 389 38.62 -20.50 -8.91
N ASN A 390 39.03 -20.87 -7.70
CA ASN A 390 38.46 -20.31 -6.46
C ASN A 390 38.70 -18.80 -6.32
N ALA A 391 39.90 -18.29 -6.62
CA ALA A 391 40.17 -16.86 -6.50
C ALA A 391 39.37 -16.02 -7.50
N LYS A 392 39.21 -16.48 -8.74
CA LYS A 392 38.37 -15.81 -9.74
C LYS A 392 36.87 -15.89 -9.39
N PHE A 393 36.40 -17.02 -8.86
CA PHE A 393 35.01 -17.19 -8.44
C PHE A 393 34.67 -16.34 -7.21
N VAL A 394 35.57 -16.29 -6.21
CA VAL A 394 35.43 -15.45 -5.01
C VAL A 394 35.50 -13.95 -5.35
N ASN A 395 36.40 -13.54 -6.25
CA ASN A 395 36.47 -12.14 -6.69
C ASN A 395 35.24 -11.74 -7.53
N SER A 396 34.74 -12.63 -8.39
CA SER A 396 33.50 -12.40 -9.14
C SER A 396 32.28 -12.30 -8.22
N ALA A 397 32.17 -13.19 -7.23
CA ALA A 397 31.11 -13.14 -6.22
C ALA A 397 31.20 -11.88 -5.34
N ALA A 398 32.41 -11.48 -4.94
CA ALA A 398 32.63 -10.26 -4.16
C ALA A 398 32.32 -8.98 -4.96
N GLU A 399 32.67 -8.91 -6.25
CA GLU A 399 32.28 -7.78 -7.11
C GLU A 399 30.78 -7.78 -7.43
N SER A 400 30.14 -8.95 -7.54
CA SER A 400 28.68 -9.09 -7.67
C SER A 400 27.96 -8.62 -6.40
N ILE A 401 28.43 -9.01 -5.21
CA ILE A 401 27.90 -8.56 -3.92
C ILE A 401 28.13 -7.05 -3.73
N LYS A 402 29.31 -6.53 -4.09
CA LYS A 402 29.59 -5.08 -4.01
C LYS A 402 28.79 -4.27 -5.02
N SER A 403 28.58 -4.78 -6.23
CA SER A 403 27.76 -4.10 -7.24
C SER A 403 26.29 -4.11 -6.84
N THR A 404 25.80 -5.21 -6.29
CA THR A 404 24.47 -5.32 -5.68
C THR A 404 24.35 -4.37 -4.49
N ALA A 405 25.33 -4.32 -3.57
CA ALA A 405 25.33 -3.41 -2.44
C ALA A 405 25.43 -1.93 -2.87
N ARG A 406 26.16 -1.61 -3.94
CA ARG A 406 26.22 -0.26 -4.53
C ARG A 406 24.91 0.10 -5.22
N GLN A 407 24.25 -0.82 -5.90
CA GLN A 407 22.92 -0.61 -6.47
C GLN A 407 21.87 -0.42 -5.38
N VAL A 408 21.90 -1.25 -4.33
CA VAL A 408 21.04 -1.11 -3.14
C VAL A 408 21.29 0.20 -2.42
N ARG A 409 22.55 0.64 -2.25
CA ARG A 409 22.89 1.92 -1.63
C ARG A 409 22.58 3.12 -2.51
N LYS A 410 22.70 3.00 -3.84
CA LYS A 410 22.29 4.04 -4.80
C LYS A 410 20.76 4.14 -4.86
N ALA A 411 20.05 3.01 -4.79
CA ALA A 411 18.60 2.95 -4.66
C ALA A 411 18.14 3.50 -3.30
N SER A 412 18.83 3.19 -2.20
CA SER A 412 18.50 3.73 -0.87
C SER A 412 18.79 5.23 -0.78
N ASN A 413 19.87 5.72 -1.40
CA ASN A 413 20.18 7.15 -1.46
C ASN A 413 19.22 7.90 -2.39
N LYS A 414 18.74 7.26 -3.48
CA LYS A 414 17.73 7.83 -4.37
C LYS A 414 16.34 7.83 -3.72
N ALA A 415 15.98 6.77 -3.01
CA ALA A 415 14.78 6.71 -2.16
C ALA A 415 14.86 7.79 -1.07
N ALA A 416 15.99 7.89 -0.34
CA ALA A 416 16.18 8.92 0.69
C ALA A 416 16.06 10.36 0.16
N GLN A 417 16.33 10.60 -1.12
CA GLN A 417 16.21 11.92 -1.75
C GLN A 417 14.76 12.33 -2.07
N TYR A 418 13.83 11.38 -2.27
CA TYR A 418 12.40 11.67 -2.46
C TYR A 418 11.63 11.68 -1.14
N HIS A 419 12.13 10.95 -0.12
CA HIS A 419 11.58 10.98 1.23
C HIS A 419 11.84 12.30 1.98
N SER A 420 12.64 13.24 1.46
CA SER A 420 13.09 14.42 2.21
C SER A 420 12.39 15.75 1.87
N ASN A 421 11.50 15.79 0.88
CA ASN A 421 10.88 17.05 0.42
C ASN A 421 9.49 17.32 1.02
N TYR A 422 9.07 16.53 2.03
CA TYR A 422 7.89 16.90 2.81
C TYR A 422 8.19 18.16 3.61
N ILE A 423 7.21 19.03 3.75
CA ILE A 423 7.29 20.20 4.62
C ILE A 423 6.94 19.84 6.07
N ALA A 424 6.15 18.78 6.27
CA ALA A 424 5.87 18.24 7.59
C ALA A 424 5.60 16.73 7.60
N CYS A 425 5.80 16.13 8.77
CA CYS A 425 5.51 14.72 9.03
C CYS A 425 4.90 14.63 10.44
N LEU A 426 3.57 14.54 10.50
CA LEU A 426 2.84 14.45 11.76
C LEU A 426 2.76 13.00 12.22
N ARG A 427 2.73 12.78 13.54
CA ARG A 427 2.45 11.46 14.13
C ARG A 427 0.97 11.38 14.47
N LEU A 428 0.34 10.28 14.10
CA LEU A 428 -1.08 10.02 14.32
C LEU A 428 -1.28 8.65 15.00
N PRO A 429 -2.50 8.34 15.49
CA PRO A 429 -2.80 7.02 16.04
C PRO A 429 -2.37 5.87 15.11
N PRO A 430 -2.03 4.70 15.65
CA PRO A 430 -1.57 3.56 14.87
C PRO A 430 -2.65 3.04 13.90
N MET A 431 -2.21 2.37 12.83
CA MET A 431 -3.07 1.74 11.82
C MET A 431 -4.01 2.72 11.11
N MET A 432 -3.51 3.91 10.77
CA MET A 432 -4.20 4.82 9.86
C MET A 432 -4.14 4.23 8.45
N GLU A 433 -5.28 4.17 7.78
CA GLU A 433 -5.38 3.67 6.42
C GLU A 433 -5.51 4.85 5.44
N ASP A 434 -6.60 4.89 4.68
CA ASP A 434 -6.83 5.90 3.67
C ASP A 434 -7.23 7.24 4.28
N ILE A 435 -7.06 8.29 3.47
CA ILE A 435 -7.34 9.68 3.83
C ILE A 435 -8.06 10.38 2.67
N SER A 436 -8.94 11.33 2.98
CA SER A 436 -9.64 12.14 1.99
C SER A 436 -9.79 13.58 2.48
N VAL A 437 -9.77 14.55 1.58
CA VAL A 437 -9.93 15.96 1.94
C VAL A 437 -11.24 16.52 1.39
N LYS A 438 -12.02 17.15 2.27
CA LYS A 438 -13.25 17.86 1.91
C LYS A 438 -13.56 18.98 2.90
N ASP A 439 -13.95 20.14 2.38
CA ASP A 439 -14.41 21.31 3.17
C ASP A 439 -13.45 21.72 4.31
N GLY A 440 -12.15 21.77 4.01
CA GLY A 440 -11.14 22.17 5.00
C GLY A 440 -10.81 21.10 6.04
N LEU A 441 -11.34 19.88 5.89
CA LEU A 441 -11.10 18.74 6.78
C LEU A 441 -10.38 17.62 6.03
N LEU A 442 -9.41 16.99 6.69
CA LEU A 442 -8.81 15.73 6.29
C LEU A 442 -9.45 14.61 7.10
N TYR A 443 -10.23 13.77 6.42
CA TYR A 443 -10.85 12.59 6.96
C TYR A 443 -9.85 11.43 6.93
N ALA A 444 -9.77 10.68 8.01
CA ALA A 444 -8.94 9.50 8.13
C ALA A 444 -9.73 8.35 8.75
N VAL A 445 -9.45 7.13 8.28
CA VAL A 445 -9.97 5.90 8.87
C VAL A 445 -8.83 5.06 9.43
N TYR A 446 -9.17 4.21 10.40
CA TYR A 446 -8.20 3.42 11.15
C TYR A 446 -8.65 1.96 11.23
N GLU A 447 -7.73 1.02 11.01
CA GLU A 447 -8.01 -0.40 11.24
C GLU A 447 -8.08 -0.73 12.73
N SER A 448 -7.46 0.08 13.59
CA SER A 448 -7.21 -0.25 15.00
C SER A 448 -8.48 -0.52 15.83
N GLY A 449 -9.64 -0.02 15.40
CA GLY A 449 -10.94 -0.33 15.99
C GLY A 449 -11.51 -1.70 15.60
N ALA A 450 -11.00 -2.36 14.56
CA ALA A 450 -11.48 -3.66 14.11
C ALA A 450 -11.14 -4.77 15.11
N ALA A 451 -12.01 -5.80 15.20
CA ALA A 451 -11.91 -6.86 16.20
C ALA A 451 -10.54 -7.52 16.25
N ILE A 452 -10.00 -7.86 15.07
CA ILE A 452 -8.70 -8.53 14.90
C ILE A 452 -7.52 -7.74 15.49
N TYR A 453 -7.64 -6.42 15.61
CA TYR A 453 -6.60 -5.55 16.14
C TYR A 453 -6.89 -5.12 17.57
N ARG A 454 -8.11 -4.64 17.87
CA ARG A 454 -8.46 -4.17 19.22
C ARG A 454 -8.34 -5.27 20.27
N GLU A 455 -8.72 -6.50 19.95
CA GLU A 455 -8.66 -7.63 20.91
C GLU A 455 -7.21 -8.01 21.23
N LYS A 456 -6.30 -7.76 20.29
CA LYS A 456 -4.89 -8.06 20.45
C LYS A 456 -4.12 -6.94 21.16
N TYR A 457 -4.43 -5.69 20.86
CA TYR A 457 -3.61 -4.55 21.29
C TYR A 457 -4.27 -3.65 22.33
N GLY A 458 -5.60 -3.75 22.51
CA GLY A 458 -6.34 -2.99 23.53
C GLY A 458 -6.36 -1.48 23.31
N VAL A 459 -5.94 -1.02 22.13
CA VAL A 459 -5.82 0.39 21.76
C VAL A 459 -6.33 0.58 20.34
N GLY A 460 -7.11 1.64 20.09
CA GLY A 460 -7.58 1.94 18.74
C GLY A 460 -8.48 3.17 18.65
N VAL A 461 -8.88 3.47 17.41
CA VAL A 461 -9.79 4.55 17.04
C VAL A 461 -11.06 3.91 16.49
N ASP A 462 -12.23 4.33 16.98
CA ASP A 462 -13.52 3.77 16.56
C ASP A 462 -14.40 4.77 15.79
N ARG A 463 -13.77 5.82 15.26
CA ARG A 463 -14.40 6.90 14.51
C ARG A 463 -13.74 7.12 13.16
N VAL A 464 -14.51 7.70 12.24
CA VAL A 464 -13.93 8.42 11.11
C VAL A 464 -13.46 9.77 11.64
N VAL A 465 -12.16 9.99 11.67
CA VAL A 465 -11.58 11.19 12.28
C VAL A 465 -11.45 12.28 11.24
N ALA A 466 -12.06 13.44 11.50
CA ALA A 466 -11.96 14.62 10.65
C ALA A 466 -11.02 15.65 11.29
N TYR A 467 -9.81 15.76 10.75
CA TYR A 467 -8.80 16.69 11.20
C TYR A 467 -8.93 18.03 10.47
N PRO A 468 -9.04 19.17 11.17
CA PRO A 468 -8.96 20.48 10.53
C PRO A 468 -7.63 20.64 9.77
N LEU A 469 -7.69 20.98 8.48
CA LEU A 469 -6.49 21.21 7.68
C LEU A 469 -5.69 22.39 8.21
N GLU A 470 -6.37 23.45 8.68
CA GLU A 470 -5.72 24.60 9.33
C GLU A 470 -4.76 24.15 10.44
N VAL A 471 -5.19 23.18 11.26
CA VAL A 471 -4.41 22.63 12.36
C VAL A 471 -3.22 21.83 11.84
N ILE A 472 -3.46 20.98 10.83
CA ILE A 472 -2.39 20.17 10.23
C ILE A 472 -1.31 21.08 9.64
N LEU A 473 -1.71 22.16 8.99
CA LEU A 473 -0.82 23.12 8.32
C LEU A 473 -0.11 24.04 9.33
N GLU A 474 -0.78 24.52 10.38
CA GLU A 474 -0.15 25.24 11.49
C GLU A 474 0.97 24.40 12.14
N GLN A 475 0.70 23.11 12.36
CA GLN A 475 1.69 22.17 12.90
C GLN A 475 2.81 21.86 11.93
N ALA A 476 2.54 22.01 10.62
CA ALA A 476 3.55 21.95 9.58
C ALA A 476 4.44 23.20 9.52
N GLY A 477 4.18 24.22 10.34
CA GLY A 477 4.90 25.50 10.31
C GLY A 477 4.50 26.38 9.13
N VAL A 478 3.33 26.12 8.53
CA VAL A 478 2.70 27.00 7.55
C VAL A 478 1.80 27.95 8.32
N THR A 479 2.22 29.19 8.52
CA THR A 479 1.37 30.26 9.04
C THR A 479 0.73 30.99 7.87
N ASP A 480 -0.56 31.32 7.97
CA ASP A 480 -1.26 32.26 7.07
C ASP A 480 -0.67 33.67 7.29
N ASP A 481 0.56 33.89 6.83
CA ASP A 481 1.17 35.22 6.72
C ASP A 481 1.10 35.67 5.26
N GLU A 482 -0.11 35.91 4.73
CA GLU A 482 -0.39 36.89 3.65
C GLU A 482 -1.77 37.56 3.82
#